data_AF-A0A7Y9K9Y8-F1
#
_entry.id   AF-A0A7Y9K9Y8-F1
#
_cell.length_a   1.000
_cell.length_b   1.000
_cell.length_c   1.000
_cell.angle_alpha   90.00
_cell.angle_beta   90.00
_cell.angle_gamma   90.00
#
_symmetry.space_group_name_H-M   'P 1'
#
loop_
_entity.id
_entity.type
_entity.pdbx_description
1 polymer ?
#
loop_
_entity_poly.entity_id
_entity_poly.type
_entity_poly.pdbx_seq_one_letter_code
_entity_poly.pdbx_strand_id
1 'polypeptide(L)'
;MAHPGDGDLPRYTEIGERLTEEFHEVHSADTVERCVSAARYGAEEVTGSAPPDLVERIARRHLEVLATVAAEKRRKARRSSLDNAP
;
A
#
# COMPACT_ATOMS: atom_id res chain seq x y z
N MET A 1 22.42 -14.57 22.10
CA MET A 1 22.14 -14.17 20.70
C MET A 1 20.81 -13.44 20.70
N ALA A 2 20.82 -12.12 20.55
CA ALA A 2 19.58 -11.36 20.43
C ALA A 2 19.11 -11.50 18.98
N HIS A 3 17.92 -12.07 18.77
CA HIS A 3 17.31 -12.15 17.45
C HIS A 3 16.91 -10.73 17.02
N PRO A 4 17.56 -10.11 16.02
CA PRO A 4 17.22 -8.73 15.61
C PRO A 4 15.90 -8.63 14.86
N GLY A 5 15.18 -9.74 14.64
CA GLY A 5 13.97 -9.79 13.81
C GLY A 5 12.66 -9.46 14.53
N ASP A 6 12.63 -9.46 15.86
CA ASP A 6 11.37 -9.29 16.63
C ASP A 6 10.95 -7.82 16.75
N GLY A 7 11.91 -6.89 16.67
CA GLY A 7 11.64 -5.44 16.79
C GLY A 7 11.20 -4.77 15.48
N ASP A 8 11.22 -5.49 14.36
CA ASP A 8 10.86 -4.94 13.05
C ASP A 8 9.40 -5.24 12.68
N LEU A 9 8.87 -6.40 13.13
CA LEU A 9 7.45 -6.73 13.10
C LEU A 9 6.54 -5.62 13.67
N PRO A 10 6.77 -5.10 14.89
CA PRO A 10 5.95 -4.01 15.42
C PRO A 10 6.06 -2.74 14.58
N ARG A 11 7.24 -2.42 14.02
CA ARG A 11 7.42 -1.24 13.16
C ARG A 11 6.63 -1.33 11.86
N TYR A 12 6.59 -2.52 11.25
CA TYR A 12 5.78 -2.73 10.04
C TYR A 12 4.29 -2.65 10.34
N THR A 13 3.86 -3.15 11.51
CA THR A 13 2.48 -3.00 11.97
C THR A 13 2.13 -1.53 12.15
N GLU A 14 2.95 -0.73 12.82
CA GLU A 14 2.74 0.72 12.98
C GLU A 14 2.71 1.46 11.63
N ILE A 15 3.54 1.05 10.66
CA ILE A 15 3.48 1.57 9.28
C ILE A 15 2.15 1.21 8.63
N GLY A 16 1.71 -0.04 8.76
CA GLY A 16 0.44 -0.52 8.21
C GLY A 16 -0.77 0.20 8.79
N GLU A 17 -0.78 0.46 10.09
CA GLU A 17 -1.84 1.21 10.77
C GLU A 17 -1.92 2.65 10.26
N ARG A 18 -0.80 3.39 10.26
CA ARG A 18 -0.77 4.77 9.75
C ARG A 18 -1.20 4.87 8.29
N LEU A 19 -0.71 3.97 7.44
CA LEU A 19 -1.12 3.94 6.03
C LEU A 19 -2.59 3.54 5.88
N THR A 20 -3.12 2.69 6.77
CA THR A 20 -4.54 2.35 6.77
C THR A 20 -5.36 3.59 7.12
N GLU A 21 -4.99 4.34 8.15
CA GLU A 21 -5.66 5.59 8.49
C GLU A 21 -5.58 6.63 7.35
N GLU A 22 -4.42 6.76 6.68
CA GLU A 22 -4.23 7.70 5.58
C GLU A 22 -5.05 7.32 4.33
N PHE A 23 -5.18 6.03 4.04
CA PHE A 23 -5.82 5.54 2.81
C PHE A 23 -7.19 4.89 3.01
N HIS A 24 -7.76 4.87 4.22
CA HIS A 24 -9.02 4.15 4.52
C HIS A 24 -10.20 4.57 3.64
N GLU A 25 -10.23 5.83 3.18
CA GLU A 25 -11.28 6.35 2.30
C GLU A 25 -11.17 5.83 0.85
N VAL A 26 -9.98 5.35 0.47
CA VAL A 26 -9.65 4.93 -0.90
C VAL A 26 -9.49 3.41 -1.00
N HIS A 27 -8.78 2.82 -0.04
CA HIS A 27 -8.39 1.42 0.00
C HIS A 27 -8.78 0.80 1.35
N SER A 28 -9.20 -0.46 1.33
CA SER A 28 -9.44 -1.23 2.55
C SER A 28 -8.13 -1.59 3.27
N ALA A 29 -8.16 -1.78 4.58
CA ALA A 29 -7.01 -2.20 5.39
C ALA A 29 -6.26 -3.42 4.80
N ASP A 30 -7.00 -4.42 4.31
CA ASP A 30 -6.45 -5.61 3.64
C ASP A 30 -5.60 -5.28 2.39
N THR A 31 -5.93 -4.20 1.66
CA THR A 31 -5.12 -3.73 0.52
C THR A 31 -3.83 -3.06 1.00
N VAL A 32 -3.91 -2.31 2.09
CA VAL A 32 -2.76 -1.66 2.72
C VAL A 32 -1.79 -2.70 3.26
N GLU A 33 -2.28 -3.69 4.02
CA GLU A 33 -1.46 -4.80 4.54
C GLU A 33 -0.75 -5.57 3.43
N ARG A 34 -1.45 -5.86 2.32
CA ARG A 34 -0.81 -6.48 1.15
C ARG A 34 0.25 -5.59 0.51
N CYS A 35 0.03 -4.28 0.42
CA CYS A 35 1.03 -3.35 -0.11
C CYS A 35 2.27 -3.27 0.78
N VAL A 36 2.10 -3.22 2.09
CA VAL A 36 3.22 -3.20 3.06
C VAL A 36 4.00 -4.51 2.99
N SER A 37 3.31 -5.65 2.94
CA SER A 37 3.94 -6.96 2.77
C SER A 37 4.72 -7.03 1.45
N ALA A 38 4.11 -6.63 0.34
CA ALA A 38 4.76 -6.61 -0.97
C ALA A 38 5.97 -5.67 -1.01
N ALA A 39 5.89 -4.51 -0.37
CA ALA A 39 6.98 -3.56 -0.25
C ALA A 39 8.15 -4.13 0.57
N ARG A 40 7.85 -4.84 1.67
CA ARG A 40 8.86 -5.53 2.49
C ARG A 40 9.57 -6.62 1.70
N TYR A 41 8.82 -7.53 1.08
CA TYR A 41 9.40 -8.61 0.27
C TYR A 41 10.22 -8.03 -0.90
N GLY A 42 9.68 -7.05 -1.63
CA GLY A 42 10.41 -6.42 -2.73
C GLY A 42 11.69 -5.70 -2.29
N ALA A 43 11.68 -5.03 -1.12
CA ALA A 43 12.88 -4.40 -0.58
C ALA A 43 13.94 -5.44 -0.19
N GLU A 44 13.53 -6.51 0.49
CA GLU A 44 14.42 -7.60 0.90
C GLU A 44 15.00 -8.35 -0.31
N GLU A 45 14.19 -8.65 -1.32
CA GLU A 45 14.64 -9.34 -2.53
C GLU A 45 15.63 -8.51 -3.36
N VAL A 46 15.41 -7.19 -3.47
CA VAL A 46 16.23 -6.32 -4.34
C VAL A 46 17.48 -5.82 -3.61
N THR A 47 17.36 -5.47 -2.34
CA THR A 47 18.43 -4.79 -1.58
C THR A 47 19.09 -5.69 -0.53
N GLY A 48 18.57 -6.88 -0.29
CA GLY A 48 19.03 -7.80 0.75
C GLY A 48 18.61 -7.39 2.17
N SER A 49 17.81 -6.33 2.31
CA SER A 49 17.29 -5.85 3.59
C SER A 49 15.97 -5.11 3.38
N ALA A 50 15.09 -5.15 4.37
CA ALA A 50 13.89 -4.32 4.40
C ALA A 50 14.05 -3.32 5.55
N PRO A 51 14.56 -2.10 5.30
CA PRO A 51 14.48 -1.05 6.32
C PRO A 51 13.05 -0.50 6.39
N PRO A 52 12.48 -0.29 7.59
CA PRO A 52 11.09 0.16 7.76
C PRO A 52 10.80 1.48 7.03
N ASP A 53 11.72 2.45 7.04
CA ASP A 53 11.60 3.71 6.30
C ASP A 53 11.54 3.52 4.78
N LEU A 54 12.19 2.49 4.24
CA LEU A 54 12.12 2.17 2.82
C LEU A 54 10.80 1.49 2.48
N VAL A 55 10.39 0.53 3.32
CA VAL A 55 9.11 -0.19 3.16
C VAL A 55 7.93 0.77 3.21
N GLU A 56 7.91 1.71 4.17
CA GLU A 56 6.87 2.74 4.23
C GLU A 56 6.80 3.55 2.92
N ARG A 57 7.95 4.02 2.42
CA ARG A 57 8.00 4.84 1.20
C ARG A 57 7.51 4.06 -0.02
N ILE A 58 7.90 2.79 -0.17
CA ILE A 58 7.46 1.94 -1.27
C ILE A 58 5.96 1.65 -1.15
N ALA A 59 5.48 1.28 0.05
CA ALA A 59 4.07 1.00 0.29
C ALA A 59 3.18 2.23 0.03
N ARG A 60 3.58 3.42 0.52
CA ARG A 60 2.86 4.68 0.24
C ARG A 60 2.79 4.93 -1.26
N ARG A 61 3.90 4.76 -1.99
CA ARG A 61 3.94 4.94 -3.44
C ARG A 61 2.99 3.97 -4.17
N HIS A 62 2.92 2.71 -3.74
CA HIS A 62 1.96 1.75 -4.29
C HIS A 62 0.51 2.20 -4.07
N LEU A 63 0.19 2.67 -2.87
CA LEU A 63 -1.16 3.14 -2.53
C LEU A 63 -1.56 4.40 -3.31
N GLU A 64 -0.63 5.35 -3.50
CA GLU A 64 -0.83 6.55 -4.34
C GLU A 64 -1.14 6.17 -5.80
N VAL A 65 -0.38 5.22 -6.36
CA VAL A 65 -0.61 4.73 -7.73
C VAL A 65 -1.96 4.01 -7.82
N LEU A 66 -2.27 3.13 -6.87
CA LEU A 66 -3.57 2.44 -6.82
C LEU A 66 -4.72 3.43 -6.67
N ALA A 67 -4.56 4.50 -5.87
CA ALA A 67 -5.55 5.54 -5.69
C ALA A 67 -5.81 6.29 -7.01
N THR A 68 -4.74 6.64 -7.73
CA THR A 68 -4.83 7.27 -9.04
C THR A 68 -5.55 6.38 -10.04
N VAL A 69 -5.20 5.09 -10.11
CA VAL A 69 -5.84 4.12 -11.00
C VAL A 69 -7.32 3.92 -10.63
N ALA A 70 -7.65 3.87 -9.34
CA ALA A 70 -9.04 3.77 -8.88
C ALA A 70 -9.87 5.01 -9.26
N ALA A 71 -9.30 6.21 -9.14
CA ALA A 71 -9.94 7.46 -9.57
C ALA A 71 -10.19 7.48 -11.09
N GLU A 72 -9.20 7.09 -11.88
CA GLU A 72 -9.33 6.98 -13.34
C GLU A 72 -10.38 5.93 -13.74
N LYS A 73 -10.41 4.77 -13.07
CA LYS A 73 -11.42 3.73 -13.31
C LYS A 73 -12.83 4.23 -12.98
N ARG A 74 -13.01 4.96 -11.88
CA ARG A 74 -14.29 5.60 -11.52
C ARG A 74 -14.71 6.64 -12.56
N ARG A 75 -13.79 7.47 -13.05
CA ARG A 75 -14.05 8.44 -14.12
C ARG A 75 -14.50 7.76 -15.41
N LYS A 76 -13.81 6.69 -15.82
CA LYS A 76 -14.16 5.92 -17.02
C LYS A 76 -15.53 5.27 -16.88
N ALA A 77 -15.83 4.65 -15.74
CA ALA A 77 -17.13 4.05 -15.47
C ALA A 77 -18.27 5.08 -15.56
N ARG A 78 -18.11 6.26 -14.96
CA ARG A 78 -19.10 7.36 -15.04
C ARG A 78 -19.36 7.80 -16.48
N ARG A 79 -18.31 7.92 -17.30
CA ARG A 79 -18.42 8.32 -18.70
C ARG A 79 -19.13 7.24 -19.53
N SER A 80 -18.81 5.97 -19.31
CA SER A 80 -19.49 4.85 -19.97
C SER A 80 -20.97 4.72 -19.59
N SER A 81 -21.35 5.08 -18.36
CA SER A 81 -22.77 5.09 -17.95
C SER A 81 -23.58 6.25 -18.53
N LEU A 82 -22.93 7.37 -18.90
CA LEU A 82 -23.60 8.50 -19.56
C LEU A 82 -23.81 8.25 -21.07
N ASP A 83 -22.91 7.49 -21.69
CA ASP A 83 -22.98 7.12 -23.11
C ASP A 83 -24.03 6.01 -23.40
N ASN A 84 -24.53 5.35 -22.36
CA ASN A 84 -25.49 4.24 -22.44
C ASN A 84 -26.94 4.63 -22.10
N ALA A 85 -27.25 5.94 -22.04
CA ALA A 85 -28.62 6.41 -21.86
C ALA A 85 -29.32 6.55 -23.24
N PRO A 86 -30.50 5.93 -23.45
CA PRO A 86 -31.23 5.95 -24.72
C PRO A 86 -31.85 7.31 -25.06
#